data_AF-A0A2E7DD60-F1
#
_entry.id   AF-A0A2E7DD60-F1
#
_cell.length_a   1.000
_cell.length_b   1.000
_cell.length_c   1.000
_cell.angle_alpha   90.00
_cell.angle_beta   90.00
_cell.angle_gamma   90.00
#
_symmetry.space_group_name_H-M   'P 1'
#
loop_
_entity.id
_entity.type
_entity.pdbx_description
1 polymer ?
#
loop_
_entity_poly.entity_id
_entity_poly.type
_entity_poly.pdbx_seq_one_letter_code
_entity_poly.pdbx_strand_id
1 'polypeptide(L)'
;MWTVIGILAAIARRATTGKGCVVDTSLFETGLMWISTHAAHFTASGLVPERLSSGYPSLVHYQAFDCADGPLMVCPGTERLFKKFAEILGHPEWVDDTRFATNKLRVLRRVEVNEMVAKIMIDRPRAYWQEKLDALGVPNGPLNTVPEALDLEQTAALGRCFSHIATIRAYIMACQ
;
A
#
# COMPACT_ATOMS: atom_id res chain seq x y z
N MET A 1 -10.33 -5.75 15.92
CA MET A 1 -9.57 -4.55 16.36
C MET A 1 -10.43 -3.59 17.16
N TRP A 2 -11.51 -3.01 16.60
CA TRP A 2 -12.34 -2.02 17.30
C TRP A 2 -12.92 -2.49 18.63
N THR A 3 -13.43 -3.72 18.70
CA THR A 3 -13.98 -4.29 19.93
C THR A 3 -12.91 -4.40 21.03
N VAL A 4 -11.68 -4.78 20.67
CA VAL A 4 -10.56 -4.85 21.62
C VAL A 4 -10.24 -3.46 22.18
N ILE A 5 -10.21 -2.44 21.33
CA ILE A 5 -10.00 -1.04 21.76
C ILE A 5 -11.13 -0.59 22.70
N GLY A 6 -12.39 -0.89 22.36
CA GLY A 6 -13.54 -0.57 23.19
C GLY A 6 -13.50 -1.26 24.55
N ILE A 7 -13.09 -2.54 24.61
CA ILE A 7 -12.91 -3.28 25.86
C ILE A 7 -11.78 -2.69 26.71
N LEU A 8 -10.63 -2.37 26.11
CA LEU A 8 -9.52 -1.75 26.83
C LEU A 8 -9.93 -0.38 27.41
N ALA A 9 -10.68 0.43 26.64
CA ALA A 9 -11.24 1.69 27.11
C ALA A 9 -12.25 1.48 28.26
N ALA A 10 -13.10 0.45 28.17
CA ALA A 10 -14.05 0.09 29.22
C ALA A 10 -13.36 -0.33 30.51
N ILE A 11 -12.26 -1.10 30.41
CA ILE A 11 -11.42 -1.49 31.55
C ILE A 11 -10.79 -0.25 32.19
N ALA A 12 -10.21 0.65 31.39
CA ALA A 12 -9.63 1.89 31.88
C ALA A 12 -10.67 2.78 32.60
N ARG A 13 -11.87 2.92 32.04
CA ARG A 13 -13.00 3.62 32.67
C ARG A 13 -13.46 2.94 33.96
N ARG A 14 -13.50 1.61 34.00
CA ARG A 14 -13.88 0.87 35.21
C ARG A 14 -12.87 1.08 36.33
N ALA A 15 -11.58 1.21 36.04
CA ALA A 15 -10.55 1.44 37.03
C ALA A 15 -10.76 2.75 37.83
N THR A 16 -11.34 3.78 37.20
CA THR A 16 -11.64 5.06 37.86
C THR A 16 -13.04 5.13 38.45
N THR A 17 -14.02 4.52 37.78
CA THR A 17 -15.45 4.68 38.14
C THR A 17 -16.04 3.52 38.95
N GLY A 18 -15.35 2.36 38.98
CA GLY A 18 -15.88 1.11 39.53
C GLY A 18 -17.02 0.48 38.73
N LYS A 19 -17.48 1.11 37.64
CA LYS A 19 -18.66 0.68 36.87
C LYS A 19 -18.28 0.08 35.52
N GLY A 20 -18.91 -1.03 35.16
CA GLY A 20 -18.86 -1.58 33.81
C GLY A 20 -19.60 -0.71 32.78
N CYS A 21 -19.58 -1.15 31.53
CA CYS A 21 -20.42 -0.65 30.45
C CYS A 21 -20.62 -1.75 29.39
N VAL A 22 -21.60 -1.56 28.53
CA VAL A 22 -21.76 -2.35 27.29
C VAL A 22 -20.79 -1.79 26.25
N VAL A 23 -20.10 -2.68 25.53
CA VAL A 23 -19.28 -2.33 24.36
C VAL A 23 -19.99 -2.90 23.14
N ASP A 24 -20.41 -2.03 22.25
CA ASP A 24 -21.05 -2.40 20.98
C ASP A 24 -20.14 -2.04 19.80
N THR A 25 -20.13 -2.88 18.77
CA THR A 25 -19.33 -2.69 17.56
C THR A 25 -20.01 -3.26 16.34
N SER A 26 -19.92 -2.56 15.21
CA SER A 26 -20.50 -3.00 13.94
C SER A 26 -19.44 -3.36 12.89
N LEU A 27 -19.66 -4.48 12.19
CA LEU A 27 -18.89 -4.83 10.98
C LEU A 27 -19.11 -3.81 9.85
N PHE A 28 -20.30 -3.20 9.80
CA PHE A 28 -20.60 -2.17 8.80
C PHE A 28 -19.85 -0.87 9.10
N GLU A 29 -19.83 -0.42 10.35
CA GLU A 29 -19.04 0.76 10.77
C GLU A 29 -17.55 0.54 10.52
N THR A 30 -17.08 -0.70 10.74
CA THR A 30 -15.72 -1.09 10.36
C THR A 30 -15.50 -0.83 8.87
N GLY A 31 -16.36 -1.32 7.99
CA GLY A 31 -16.26 -1.06 6.55
C GLY A 31 -16.25 0.44 6.21
N LEU A 32 -17.11 1.23 6.84
CA LEU A 32 -17.17 2.68 6.65
C LEU A 32 -15.86 3.38 7.02
N MET A 33 -15.22 2.98 8.13
CA MET A 33 -13.95 3.57 8.55
C MET A 33 -12.83 3.35 7.54
N TRP A 34 -12.81 2.19 6.87
CA TRP A 34 -11.79 1.86 5.87
C TRP A 34 -11.95 2.62 4.55
N ILE A 35 -13.16 3.13 4.27
CA ILE A 35 -13.41 3.98 3.10
C ILE A 35 -13.41 5.48 3.43
N SER A 36 -13.01 5.88 4.65
CA SER A 36 -13.07 7.27 5.13
C SER A 36 -12.47 8.30 4.16
N THR A 37 -11.31 8.03 3.56
CA THR A 37 -10.70 8.91 2.53
C THR A 37 -11.58 9.04 1.28
N HIS A 38 -12.17 7.92 0.81
CA HIS A 38 -13.07 7.92 -0.34
C HIS A 38 -14.38 8.64 -0.04
N ALA A 39 -14.93 8.42 1.15
CA ALA A 39 -16.11 9.13 1.63
C ALA A 39 -15.86 10.64 1.71
N ALA A 40 -14.71 11.06 2.27
CA ALA A 40 -14.34 12.48 2.33
C ALA A 40 -14.22 13.11 0.92
N HIS A 41 -13.60 12.41 -0.04
CA HIS A 41 -13.52 12.89 -1.42
C HIS A 41 -14.90 13.01 -2.07
N PHE A 42 -15.78 12.02 -1.90
CA PHE A 42 -17.14 12.06 -2.41
C PHE A 42 -17.95 13.20 -1.78
N THR A 43 -17.91 13.35 -0.45
CA THR A 43 -18.61 14.43 0.25
C THR A 43 -18.13 15.81 -0.17
N ALA A 44 -16.85 15.98 -0.48
CA ALA A 44 -16.28 17.26 -0.90
C ALA A 44 -16.54 17.60 -2.38
N SER A 45 -16.65 16.60 -3.26
CA SER A 45 -16.68 16.82 -4.72
C SER A 45 -17.97 16.36 -5.42
N GLY A 46 -18.77 15.51 -4.79
CA GLY A 46 -19.90 14.80 -5.40
C GLY A 46 -19.50 13.70 -6.39
N LEU A 47 -18.20 13.47 -6.61
CA LEU A 47 -17.70 12.50 -7.59
C LEU A 47 -17.59 11.11 -6.97
N VAL A 48 -18.23 10.14 -7.60
CA VAL A 48 -18.19 8.72 -7.18
C VAL A 48 -16.77 8.17 -7.42
N PRO A 49 -16.13 7.56 -6.41
CA PRO A 49 -14.81 6.95 -6.60
C PRO A 49 -14.81 5.82 -7.63
N GLU A 50 -13.83 5.83 -8.52
CA GLU A 50 -13.62 4.76 -9.50
C GLU A 50 -12.69 3.67 -8.95
N ARG A 51 -12.75 2.48 -9.55
CA ARG A 51 -11.85 1.37 -9.23
C ARG A 51 -10.51 1.59 -9.90
N LEU A 52 -9.45 1.81 -9.11
CA LEU A 52 -8.11 2.12 -9.60
C LEU A 52 -7.09 0.99 -9.44
N SER A 53 -7.53 -0.25 -9.20
CA SER A 53 -6.64 -1.37 -8.84
C SER A 53 -5.76 -1.02 -7.62
N SER A 54 -4.43 -1.06 -7.74
CA SER A 54 -3.46 -0.63 -6.72
C SER A 54 -3.23 0.90 -6.68
N GLY A 55 -3.91 1.65 -7.55
CA GLY A 55 -3.70 3.08 -7.74
C GLY A 55 -4.32 3.98 -6.67
N TYR A 56 -3.67 5.11 -6.40
CA TYR A 56 -4.21 6.15 -5.52
C TYR A 56 -4.93 7.28 -6.30
N PRO A 57 -6.14 7.72 -5.90
CA PRO A 57 -6.94 8.68 -6.67
C PRO A 57 -6.27 10.04 -6.93
N SER A 58 -5.52 10.56 -5.96
CA SER A 58 -5.01 11.94 -6.02
C SER A 58 -3.55 12.04 -6.46
N LEU A 59 -2.86 10.92 -6.72
CA LEU A 59 -1.44 10.90 -7.07
C LEU A 59 -1.17 10.03 -8.30
N VAL A 60 -0.39 10.58 -9.23
CA VAL A 60 0.18 9.85 -10.37
C VAL A 60 1.68 10.19 -10.47
N HIS A 61 2.60 9.24 -10.31
CA HIS A 61 2.37 7.79 -10.11
C HIS A 61 2.25 7.41 -8.63
N TYR A 62 1.30 6.53 -8.33
CA TYR A 62 1.17 5.81 -7.07
C TYR A 62 0.37 4.55 -7.38
N GLN A 63 1.04 3.50 -7.88
CA GLN A 63 0.42 2.21 -8.22
C GLN A 63 1.48 1.13 -8.45
N ALA A 64 1.03 -0.11 -8.61
CA ALA A 64 1.87 -1.21 -9.07
C ALA A 64 1.96 -1.24 -10.59
N PHE A 65 3.16 -1.53 -11.10
CA PHE A 65 3.44 -1.78 -12.50
C PHE A 65 4.04 -3.17 -12.67
N ASP A 66 3.62 -3.89 -13.70
CA ASP A 66 4.20 -5.19 -14.03
C ASP A 66 5.65 -5.03 -14.50
N CYS A 67 6.55 -5.80 -13.89
CA CYS A 67 7.93 -6.00 -14.31
C CYS A 67 8.07 -7.42 -14.90
N ALA A 68 9.24 -7.75 -15.45
CA ALA A 68 9.48 -9.03 -16.13
C ALA A 68 9.21 -10.28 -15.27
N ASP A 69 9.36 -10.18 -13.95
CA ASP A 69 9.20 -11.27 -12.96
C ASP A 69 8.07 -10.99 -11.94
N GLY A 70 7.28 -9.93 -12.14
CA GLY A 70 6.13 -9.61 -11.30
C GLY A 70 5.94 -8.12 -11.00
N PRO A 71 4.85 -7.76 -10.31
CA PRO A 71 4.50 -6.38 -10.02
C PRO A 71 5.41 -5.68 -9.00
N LEU A 72 5.72 -4.41 -9.27
CA LEU A 72 6.44 -3.50 -8.37
C LEU A 72 5.57 -2.25 -8.10
N MET A 73 5.31 -1.97 -6.82
CA MET A 73 4.68 -0.73 -6.37
C MET A 73 5.66 0.43 -6.49
N VAL A 74 5.25 1.55 -7.09
CA VAL A 74 6.09 2.74 -7.27
C VAL A 74 5.30 4.00 -6.89
N CYS A 75 5.91 4.88 -6.09
CA CYS A 75 5.27 6.08 -5.53
C CYS A 75 6.14 7.35 -5.64
N PRO A 76 6.33 7.92 -6.84
CA PRO A 76 6.88 9.25 -7.03
C PRO A 76 5.82 10.32 -6.76
N GLY A 77 5.36 10.42 -5.50
CA GLY A 77 4.23 11.28 -5.10
C GLY A 77 4.47 12.80 -5.13
N THR A 78 5.64 13.26 -5.58
CA THR A 78 5.98 14.69 -5.71
C THR A 78 6.65 14.95 -7.05
N GLU A 79 6.64 16.19 -7.52
CA GLU A 79 7.30 16.62 -8.78
C GLU A 79 8.80 16.30 -8.75
N ARG A 80 9.45 16.50 -7.60
CA ARG A 80 10.86 16.15 -7.40
C ARG A 80 11.11 14.64 -7.56
N LEU A 81 10.22 13.80 -7.05
CA LEU A 81 10.33 12.35 -7.20
C LEU A 81 9.95 11.91 -8.61
N PHE A 82 8.99 12.56 -9.25
CA PHE A 82 8.62 12.30 -10.65
C PHE A 82 9.79 12.58 -11.59
N LYS A 83 10.54 13.67 -11.37
CA LYS A 83 11.75 13.96 -12.13
C LYS A 83 12.78 12.83 -12.06
N LYS A 84 13.09 12.38 -10.84
CA LYS A 84 14.01 11.24 -10.63
C LYS A 84 13.49 9.96 -11.27
N PHE A 85 12.19 9.72 -11.18
CA PHE A 85 11.57 8.54 -11.80
C PHE A 85 11.65 8.59 -13.33
N ALA A 86 11.40 9.75 -13.93
CA ALA A 86 11.54 9.98 -15.37
C ALA A 86 13.00 9.77 -15.83
N GLU A 87 13.98 10.24 -15.05
CA GLU A 87 15.41 9.96 -15.28
C GLU A 87 15.72 8.44 -15.25
N ILE A 88 15.17 7.69 -14.29
CA ILE A 88 15.36 6.22 -14.19
C ILE A 88 14.77 5.48 -15.39
N LEU A 89 13.62 5.94 -15.87
CA LEU A 89 12.94 5.36 -17.04
C LEU A 89 13.60 5.76 -18.37
N GLY A 90 14.62 6.61 -18.36
CA GLY A 90 15.30 7.07 -19.57
C GLY A 90 14.55 8.16 -20.33
N HIS A 91 13.60 8.82 -19.68
CA HIS A 91 12.74 9.86 -20.26
C HIS A 91 12.74 11.16 -19.44
N PRO A 92 13.91 11.79 -19.18
CA PRO A 92 13.97 13.02 -18.40
C PRO A 92 13.14 14.17 -18.99
N GLU A 93 12.88 14.15 -20.30
CA GLU A 93 12.08 15.14 -21.02
C GLU A 93 10.60 15.19 -20.58
N TRP A 94 10.08 14.12 -19.95
CA TRP A 94 8.68 14.10 -19.49
C TRP A 94 8.37 15.16 -18.42
N VAL A 95 9.39 15.65 -17.71
CA VAL A 95 9.24 16.67 -16.67
C VAL A 95 8.90 18.03 -17.28
N ASP A 96 9.40 18.29 -18.49
CA ASP A 96 9.18 19.54 -19.21
C ASP A 96 7.98 19.46 -20.16
N ASP A 97 7.42 18.26 -20.37
CA ASP A 97 6.20 18.09 -21.14
C ASP A 97 5.01 18.75 -20.41
N THR A 98 4.42 19.75 -21.07
CA THR A 98 3.25 20.49 -20.57
C THR A 98 2.04 19.60 -20.24
N ARG A 99 2.01 18.35 -20.71
CA ARG A 99 1.00 17.35 -20.36
C ARG A 99 1.25 16.66 -19.01
N PHE A 100 2.50 16.62 -18.54
CA PHE A 100 2.92 15.79 -17.39
C PHE A 100 3.69 16.55 -16.30
N ALA A 101 3.99 17.83 -16.50
CA ALA A 101 4.80 18.64 -15.59
C ALA A 101 4.33 18.65 -14.12
N THR A 102 3.02 18.63 -13.89
CA THR A 102 2.44 18.66 -12.52
C THR A 102 1.62 17.41 -12.23
N ASN A 103 1.50 17.03 -10.95
CA ASN A 103 0.65 15.91 -10.55
C ASN A 103 -0.80 16.08 -11.05
N LYS A 104 -1.35 17.30 -10.99
CA LYS A 104 -2.70 17.58 -11.49
C LYS A 104 -2.85 17.21 -12.98
N LEU A 105 -1.85 17.56 -13.79
CA LEU A 105 -1.87 17.28 -15.23
C LEU A 105 -1.71 15.77 -15.51
N ARG A 106 -0.87 15.07 -14.73
CA ARG A 106 -0.73 13.61 -14.78
C ARG A 106 -1.99 12.88 -14.34
N VAL A 107 -2.70 13.35 -13.31
CA VAL A 107 -3.97 12.78 -12.86
C VAL A 107 -5.03 12.85 -13.96
N LEU A 108 -5.13 13.98 -14.67
CA LEU A 108 -6.06 14.13 -15.82
C LEU A 108 -5.73 13.18 -16.98
N ARG A 109 -4.49 12.70 -17.07
CA ARG A 109 -3.98 11.82 -18.13
C ARG A 109 -3.52 10.48 -17.59
N ARG A 110 -4.06 10.05 -16.44
CA ARG A 110 -3.59 8.87 -15.70
C ARG A 110 -3.36 7.65 -16.59
N VAL A 111 -4.33 7.36 -17.46
CA VAL A 111 -4.26 6.20 -18.38
C VAL A 111 -3.04 6.31 -19.29
N GLU A 112 -2.86 7.45 -19.98
CA GLU A 112 -1.73 7.70 -20.87
C GLU A 112 -0.38 7.58 -20.15
N VAL A 113 -0.20 8.27 -19.03
CA VAL A 113 1.09 8.26 -18.31
C VAL A 113 1.40 6.87 -17.75
N ASN A 114 0.39 6.19 -17.20
CA ASN A 114 0.55 4.83 -16.68
C ASN A 114 0.92 3.83 -17.79
N GLU A 115 0.31 3.92 -18.97
CA GLU A 115 0.64 3.06 -20.10
C GLU A 115 2.08 3.28 -20.60
N MET A 116 2.54 4.53 -20.63
CA MET A 116 3.92 4.87 -20.98
C MET A 116 4.92 4.24 -20.01
N VAL A 117 4.66 4.33 -18.70
CA VAL A 117 5.51 3.71 -17.68
C VAL A 117 5.45 2.19 -17.74
N ALA A 118 4.26 1.61 -17.89
CA ALA A 118 4.08 0.15 -17.93
C ALA A 118 4.86 -0.50 -19.09
N LYS A 119 4.88 0.16 -20.27
CA LYS A 119 5.65 -0.30 -21.44
C LYS A 119 7.16 -0.40 -21.17
N ILE A 120 7.69 0.41 -20.26
CA ILE A 120 9.11 0.42 -19.93
C ILE A 120 9.40 -0.56 -18.79
N MET A 121 8.56 -0.54 -17.74
CA MET A 121 8.82 -1.34 -16.54
C MET A 121 8.78 -2.85 -16.81
N ILE A 122 8.01 -3.30 -17.80
CA ILE A 122 7.92 -4.72 -18.18
C ILE A 122 9.25 -5.30 -18.70
N ASP A 123 10.17 -4.47 -19.19
CA ASP A 123 11.40 -4.91 -19.87
C ASP A 123 12.48 -5.47 -18.93
N ARG A 124 12.34 -5.26 -17.62
CA ARG A 124 13.36 -5.62 -16.62
C ARG A 124 12.69 -6.18 -15.36
N PRO A 125 13.40 -7.05 -14.61
CA PRO A 125 12.86 -7.61 -13.36
C PRO A 125 12.76 -6.56 -12.24
N ARG A 126 11.93 -6.83 -11.23
CA ARG A 126 11.70 -6.01 -10.03
C ARG A 126 13.01 -5.55 -9.43
N ALA A 127 13.96 -6.46 -9.19
CA ALA A 127 15.24 -6.15 -8.56
C ALA A 127 16.06 -5.08 -9.30
N TYR A 128 16.03 -5.08 -10.64
CA TYR A 128 16.71 -4.05 -11.44
C TYR A 128 16.09 -2.66 -11.22
N TRP A 129 14.76 -2.58 -11.18
CA TRP A 129 14.08 -1.32 -10.95
C TRP A 129 14.25 -0.86 -9.50
N GLN A 130 14.15 -1.77 -8.54
CA GLN A 130 14.37 -1.47 -7.13
C GLN A 130 15.74 -0.84 -6.89
N GLU A 131 16.82 -1.45 -7.42
CA GLU A 131 18.17 -0.89 -7.31
C GLU A 131 18.25 0.56 -7.81
N LYS A 132 17.66 0.84 -8.99
CA LYS A 132 17.66 2.19 -9.57
C LYS A 132 16.79 3.18 -8.78
N LEU A 133 15.61 2.75 -8.34
CA LEU A 133 14.67 3.56 -7.57
C LEU A 133 15.26 3.90 -6.20
N ASP A 134 15.87 2.92 -5.52
CA ASP A 134 16.52 3.09 -4.23
C ASP A 134 17.72 4.04 -4.33
N ALA A 135 18.54 3.89 -5.40
CA ALA A 135 19.69 4.78 -5.63
C ALA A 135 19.30 6.27 -5.74
N LEU A 136 18.11 6.58 -6.26
CA LEU A 136 17.60 7.97 -6.30
C LEU A 136 16.61 8.30 -5.17
N GLY A 137 16.31 7.37 -4.27
CA GLY A 137 15.36 7.55 -3.17
C GLY A 137 13.92 7.73 -3.64
N VAL A 138 13.51 7.01 -4.68
CA VAL A 138 12.10 6.93 -5.12
C VAL A 138 11.42 5.78 -4.38
N PRO A 139 10.37 6.04 -3.57
CA PRO A 139 9.69 4.99 -2.82
C PRO A 139 9.11 3.90 -3.71
N ASN A 140 9.43 2.66 -3.39
CA ASN A 140 9.00 1.48 -4.13
C ASN A 140 8.89 0.25 -3.20
N GLY A 141 8.26 -0.82 -3.69
CA GLY A 141 8.25 -2.10 -2.99
C GLY A 141 7.58 -3.20 -3.81
N PRO A 142 8.05 -4.45 -3.75
CA PRO A 142 7.48 -5.56 -4.51
C PRO A 142 6.09 -5.89 -3.98
N LEU A 143 5.17 -6.23 -4.88
CA LEU A 143 3.87 -6.77 -4.46
C LEU A 143 4.04 -8.27 -4.23
N ASN A 144 4.41 -8.63 -3.01
CA ASN A 144 4.73 -10.00 -2.64
C ASN A 144 3.50 -10.90 -2.59
N THR A 145 3.68 -12.14 -3.03
CA THR A 145 2.81 -13.26 -2.68
C THR A 145 2.93 -13.59 -1.18
N VAL A 146 2.00 -14.41 -0.66
CA VAL A 146 2.05 -14.83 0.74
C VAL A 146 3.36 -15.56 1.09
N PRO A 147 3.87 -16.53 0.29
CA PRO A 147 5.16 -17.16 0.57
C PRO A 147 6.32 -16.15 0.57
N GLU A 148 6.42 -15.28 -0.45
CA GLU A 148 7.47 -14.26 -0.53
C GLU A 148 7.47 -13.35 0.71
N ALA A 149 6.29 -12.92 1.18
CA ALA A 149 6.17 -12.07 2.36
C ALA A 149 6.62 -12.76 3.65
N LEU A 150 6.35 -14.06 3.79
CA LEU A 150 6.76 -14.86 4.95
C LEU A 150 8.26 -15.11 4.99
N ASP A 151 8.90 -15.19 3.82
CA ASP A 151 10.34 -15.45 3.66
C ASP A 151 11.22 -14.19 3.73
N LEU A 152 10.63 -12.99 3.86
CA LEU A 152 11.40 -11.75 4.01
C LEU A 152 12.27 -11.75 5.27
N GLU A 153 13.48 -11.23 5.15
CA GLU A 153 14.40 -11.02 6.28
C GLU A 153 13.74 -10.21 7.40
N GLN A 154 13.00 -9.16 7.03
CA GLN A 154 12.27 -8.33 8.00
C GLN A 154 11.18 -9.12 8.75
N THR A 155 10.51 -10.08 8.10
CA THR A 155 9.53 -10.96 8.75
C THR A 155 10.21 -11.86 9.78
N ALA A 156 11.42 -12.35 9.48
CA ALA A 156 12.22 -13.12 10.43
C ALA A 156 12.71 -12.26 11.61
N ALA A 157 13.19 -11.04 11.34
CA ALA A 157 13.70 -10.11 12.35
C ALA A 157 12.64 -9.69 13.38
N LEU A 158 11.36 -9.62 12.98
CA LEU A 158 10.23 -9.33 13.86
C LEU A 158 9.82 -10.50 14.78
N GLY A 159 10.60 -11.59 14.84
CA GLY A 159 10.39 -12.67 15.80
C GLY A 159 9.32 -13.70 15.41
N ARG A 160 8.97 -13.77 14.12
CA ARG A 160 8.04 -14.73 13.49
C ARG A 160 6.67 -14.86 14.18
N CYS A 161 5.66 -14.21 13.60
CA CYS A 161 4.24 -14.35 13.97
C CYS A 161 3.64 -15.77 13.75
N PHE A 162 4.41 -16.76 13.24
CA PHE A 162 3.90 -18.08 12.82
C PHE A 162 4.78 -19.29 13.19
N SER A 163 5.85 -19.12 13.97
CA SER A 163 6.76 -20.22 14.35
C SER A 163 6.10 -21.31 15.22
N HIS A 164 4.89 -21.08 15.74
CA HIS A 164 4.14 -22.07 16.54
C HIS A 164 3.29 -23.06 15.74
N ILE A 165 3.16 -22.95 14.41
CA ILE A 165 2.41 -23.97 13.63
C ILE A 165 3.17 -25.31 13.60
N ALA A 166 4.51 -25.30 13.62
CA ALA A 166 5.31 -26.52 13.75
C ALA A 166 5.17 -27.14 15.17
N THR A 167 5.05 -26.32 16.20
CA THR A 167 4.91 -26.77 17.59
C THR A 167 3.56 -27.44 17.87
N ILE A 168 2.47 -26.97 17.23
CA ILE A 168 1.15 -27.62 17.33
C ILE A 168 1.18 -29.03 16.72
N ARG A 169 1.92 -29.24 15.63
CA ARG A 169 2.04 -30.57 15.00
C ARG A 169 2.83 -31.56 15.87
N ALA A 170 3.83 -31.08 16.62
CA ALA A 170 4.56 -31.90 17.59
C ALA A 170 3.71 -32.26 18.83
N TYR A 171 2.85 -31.33 19.29
CA TYR A 171 1.95 -31.60 20.43
C TYR A 171 0.82 -32.58 20.10
N ILE A 172 0.32 -32.61 18.87
CA ILE A 172 -0.73 -33.55 18.45
C ILE A 172 -0.19 -34.98 18.29
N MET A 173 1.05 -35.15 17.82
CA MET A 173 1.65 -36.49 17.71
C MET A 173 2.12 -37.08 19.05
N ALA A 174 2.34 -36.27 20.08
CA ALA A 174 2.74 -36.75 21.41
C ALA A 174 1.55 -37.16 22.30
N CYS A 175 0.31 -36.94 21.84
CA CYS A 175 -0.94 -37.28 22.55
C CYS A 175 -1.72 -38.43 21.87
N GLN A 176 -1.08 -39.26 21.06
CA GLN A 176 -1.59 -40.55 20.59
C GLN A 176 -0.68 -41.67 21.10
#